data_AF-Q0FVR6-F1
#
_entry.id   AF-Q0FVR6-F1
#
_cell.length_a   1.000
_cell.length_b   1.000
_cell.length_c   1.000
_cell.angle_alpha   90.00
_cell.angle_beta   90.00
_cell.angle_gamma   90.00
#
_symmetry.space_group_name_H-M   'P 1'
#
loop_
_entity.id
_entity.type
_entity.pdbx_description
1 polymer ?
#
loop_
_entity_poly.entity_id
_entity_poly.type
_entity_poly.pdbx_seq_one_letter_code
_entity_poly.pdbx_strand_id
1 'polypeptide(L)'
;MLPGWRLANGDHVAALHLALAPGWKTYWRAPGDAGIPPSFDWAGSENAGRIDVLWPTPHVFWQSGMRSVGYKDELVLPLRITPRGDGQIALKTEMQLGLCKDICLPHTLKIDATLPAGGKPDPRIAAAMASAPFSEAEASVRGVRCTVSPAKRGLKLRAEIDMPGAGGREEAVVESGQPTVWAAEPETHREGGTLVTETKLMHMDGKPFMLDRSRLRITVLGKSHAVDIQGCDS
;
A
#
# COMPACT_ATOMS: atom_id res chain seq x y z
N MET A 1 17.02 5.25 9.18
CA MET A 1 15.88 6.11 9.55
C MET A 1 16.14 7.52 9.04
N LEU A 2 15.14 8.17 8.45
CA LEU A 2 15.20 9.60 8.12
C LEU A 2 14.36 10.38 9.15
N PRO A 3 14.96 11.24 9.98
CA PRO A 3 14.28 11.82 11.15
C PRO A 3 13.19 12.82 10.78
N GLY A 4 13.27 13.44 9.61
CA GLY A 4 12.26 14.34 9.06
C GLY A 4 12.01 15.61 9.87
N TRP A 5 10.75 16.06 9.95
CA TRP A 5 10.37 17.37 10.50
C TRP A 5 8.91 17.40 11.00
N ARG A 6 8.58 18.44 11.77
CA ARG A 6 7.22 18.72 12.27
C ARG A 6 6.45 19.59 11.26
N LEU A 7 5.23 19.18 10.94
CA LEU A 7 4.28 19.96 10.13
C LEU A 7 3.62 21.06 10.97
N ALA A 8 3.03 22.05 10.29
CA ALA A 8 2.35 23.17 10.95
C ALA A 8 1.15 22.73 11.82
N ASN A 9 0.56 21.57 11.51
CA ASN A 9 -0.55 21.00 12.29
C ASN A 9 -0.09 20.15 13.48
N GLY A 10 1.22 20.08 13.76
CA GLY A 10 1.79 19.30 14.86
C GLY A 10 2.12 17.84 14.53
N ASP A 11 1.74 17.32 13.36
CA ASP A 11 2.16 15.97 12.97
C ASP A 11 3.66 15.93 12.67
N HIS A 12 4.32 14.81 13.00
CA HIS A 12 5.67 14.51 12.55
C HIS A 12 5.65 13.81 11.21
N VAL A 13 6.54 14.20 10.30
CA VAL A 13 6.88 13.41 9.11
C VAL A 13 8.27 12.84 9.30
N ALA A 14 8.42 11.54 9.11
CA ALA A 14 9.70 10.83 9.08
C ALA A 14 9.64 9.72 8.02
N ALA A 15 10.72 8.98 7.78
CA ALA A 15 10.66 7.82 6.88
C ALA A 15 11.60 6.68 7.26
N LEU A 16 11.13 5.45 7.08
CA LEU A 16 12.01 4.28 7.03
C LEU A 16 12.66 4.24 5.65
N HIS A 17 14.00 4.25 5.59
CA HIS A 17 14.73 4.14 4.33
C HIS A 17 15.40 2.78 4.26
N LEU A 18 14.91 1.95 3.34
CA LEU A 18 15.42 0.62 3.05
C LEU A 18 16.22 0.71 1.74
N ALA A 19 17.54 0.61 1.84
CA ALA A 19 18.41 0.44 0.69
C ALA A 19 18.54 -1.07 0.40
N LEU A 20 18.18 -1.48 -0.81
CA LEU A 20 18.19 -2.88 -1.22
C LEU A 20 19.45 -3.18 -2.04
N ALA A 21 20.10 -4.31 -1.77
CA ALA A 21 21.20 -4.74 -2.60
C ALA A 21 20.73 -5.04 -4.04
N PRO A 22 21.60 -4.92 -5.07
CA PRO A 22 21.21 -5.14 -6.45
C PRO A 22 20.48 -6.48 -6.67
N GLY A 23 19.34 -6.41 -7.36
CA GLY A 23 18.48 -7.56 -7.65
C GLY A 23 17.51 -7.95 -6.52
N TRP A 24 17.69 -7.43 -5.31
CA TRP A 24 16.75 -7.63 -4.21
C TRP A 24 15.55 -6.70 -4.31
N LYS A 25 14.41 -7.20 -3.85
CA LYS A 25 13.13 -6.51 -3.80
C LYS A 25 12.53 -6.63 -2.40
N THR A 26 11.68 -5.68 -2.05
CA THR A 26 10.75 -5.82 -0.92
C THR A 26 9.31 -5.59 -1.39
N TYR A 27 8.36 -5.85 -0.50
CA TYR A 27 6.95 -5.93 -0.82
C TYR A 27 6.18 -4.67 -0.43
N TRP A 28 5.14 -4.39 -1.21
CA TRP A 28 4.12 -3.43 -0.85
C TRP A 28 3.18 -4.00 0.21
N ARG A 29 2.31 -3.16 0.81
CA ARG A 29 1.30 -3.62 1.78
C ARG A 29 0.35 -4.69 1.22
N ALA A 30 0.10 -4.66 -0.09
CA ALA A 30 -0.74 -5.61 -0.81
C ALA A 30 0.07 -6.25 -1.94
N PRO A 31 0.94 -7.23 -1.62
CA PRO A 31 2.00 -7.64 -2.52
C PRO A 31 1.59 -8.63 -3.61
N GLY A 32 0.32 -9.04 -3.63
CA GLY A 32 -0.18 -10.14 -4.45
C GLY A 32 0.13 -11.51 -3.86
N ASP A 33 -0.24 -12.56 -4.59
CA ASP A 33 -0.28 -13.95 -4.11
C ASP A 33 1.09 -14.49 -3.67
N ALA A 34 2.19 -13.97 -4.23
CA ALA A 34 3.54 -14.46 -4.00
C ALA A 34 4.34 -13.70 -2.92
N GLY A 35 3.77 -12.64 -2.33
CA GLY A 35 4.52 -11.72 -1.47
C GLY A 35 4.24 -11.83 0.02
N ILE A 36 5.21 -11.36 0.82
CA ILE A 36 5.08 -11.28 2.28
C ILE A 36 4.90 -9.79 2.64
N PRO A 37 3.67 -9.35 2.99
CA PRO A 37 3.41 -7.96 3.29
C PRO A 37 4.19 -7.53 4.54
N PRO A 38 4.67 -6.28 4.59
CA PRO A 38 5.32 -5.76 5.77
C PRO A 38 4.32 -5.51 6.89
N SER A 39 4.72 -5.80 8.12
CA SER A 39 3.99 -5.51 9.35
C SER A 39 4.86 -4.71 10.32
N PHE A 40 4.22 -3.94 11.19
CA PHE A 40 4.89 -3.03 12.12
C PHE A 40 4.30 -3.18 13.51
N ASP A 41 5.18 -3.37 14.50
CA ASP A 41 4.85 -3.20 15.90
C ASP A 41 5.48 -1.89 16.39
N TRP A 42 4.65 -0.97 16.90
CA TRP A 42 5.08 0.34 17.41
C TRP A 42 5.02 0.44 18.94
N ALA A 43 4.72 -0.66 19.66
CA ALA A 43 4.40 -0.65 21.08
C ALA A 43 5.50 -0.04 21.98
N GLY A 44 6.76 -0.11 21.54
CA GLY A 44 7.90 0.48 22.25
C GLY A 44 8.11 1.98 22.04
N SER A 45 7.26 2.65 21.23
CA SER A 45 7.41 4.07 20.94
C SER A 45 6.88 4.96 22.07
N GLU A 46 7.58 6.05 22.35
CA GLU A 46 7.20 7.07 23.33
C GLU A 46 6.87 8.39 22.65
N ASN A 47 5.88 9.10 23.21
CA ASN A 47 5.30 10.31 22.62
C ASN A 47 4.72 10.11 21.19
N ALA A 48 4.49 8.88 20.76
CA ALA A 48 3.84 8.55 19.49
C ALA A 48 2.35 8.19 19.71
N GLY A 49 1.44 8.96 19.11
CA GLY A 49 0.01 8.69 19.07
C GLY A 49 -0.33 7.81 17.87
N ARG A 50 -1.09 8.34 16.91
CA ARG A 50 -1.37 7.64 15.64
C ARG A 50 -0.13 7.65 14.75
N ILE A 51 0.15 6.52 14.10
CA ILE A 51 1.21 6.38 13.10
C ILE A 51 0.57 5.87 11.82
N ASP A 52 0.54 6.73 10.80
CA ASP A 52 0.04 6.40 9.47
C ASP A 52 1.23 6.11 8.54
N VAL A 53 1.23 4.93 7.92
CA VAL A 53 2.24 4.55 6.92
C VAL A 53 1.76 5.03 5.56
N LEU A 54 2.50 5.97 4.96
CA LEU A 54 2.18 6.51 3.64
C LEU A 54 2.94 5.71 2.60
N TRP A 55 2.23 5.06 1.70
CA TRP A 55 2.83 4.18 0.72
C TRP A 55 3.11 4.90 -0.60
N PRO A 56 4.36 4.99 -1.04
CA PRO A 56 4.70 5.35 -2.41
C PRO A 56 4.00 4.43 -3.43
N THR A 57 3.92 4.87 -4.68
CA THR A 57 3.46 4.01 -5.78
C THR A 57 4.41 2.83 -5.95
N PRO A 58 3.92 1.58 -5.86
CA PRO A 58 4.76 0.40 -6.04
C PRO A 58 4.95 0.07 -7.52
N HIS A 59 5.83 -0.89 -7.79
CA HIS A 59 5.97 -1.53 -9.08
C HIS A 59 5.29 -2.90 -9.11
N VAL A 60 4.75 -3.26 -10.27
CA VAL A 60 4.32 -4.63 -10.57
C VAL A 60 5.49 -5.38 -11.21
N PHE A 61 5.84 -6.52 -10.63
CA PHE A 61 6.87 -7.43 -11.13
C PHE A 61 6.25 -8.75 -11.56
N TRP A 62 6.80 -9.30 -12.65
CA TRP A 62 6.46 -10.61 -13.16
C TRP A 62 7.72 -11.48 -13.18
N GLN A 63 7.72 -12.57 -12.42
CA GLN A 63 8.86 -13.48 -12.32
C GLN A 63 8.35 -14.91 -12.26
N SER A 64 8.87 -15.78 -13.14
CA SER A 64 8.49 -17.20 -13.20
C SER A 64 6.97 -17.44 -13.30
N GLY A 65 6.25 -16.55 -14.00
CA GLY A 65 4.79 -16.63 -14.14
C GLY A 65 3.99 -16.14 -12.93
N MET A 66 4.65 -15.63 -11.88
CA MET A 66 3.99 -15.06 -10.71
C MET A 66 4.09 -13.54 -10.69
N ARG A 67 3.00 -12.89 -10.31
CA ARG A 67 2.94 -11.45 -10.08
C ARG A 67 3.30 -11.11 -8.64
N SER A 68 4.03 -10.01 -8.45
CA SER A 68 4.22 -9.38 -7.15
C SER A 68 4.20 -7.87 -7.25
N VAL A 69 3.84 -7.21 -6.15
CA VAL A 69 3.75 -5.75 -6.05
C VAL A 69 4.70 -5.26 -4.95
N GLY A 70 5.61 -4.36 -5.28
CA GLY A 70 6.64 -3.95 -4.34
C GLY A 70 7.65 -2.95 -4.89
N TYR A 71 8.86 -3.02 -4.34
CA TYR A 71 9.93 -2.06 -4.57
C TYR A 71 11.25 -2.77 -4.87
N LYS A 72 12.09 -2.13 -5.67
CA LYS A 72 13.45 -2.55 -5.98
C LYS A 72 14.40 -1.38 -5.73
N ASP A 73 15.68 -1.67 -5.54
CA ASP A 73 16.76 -0.70 -5.32
C ASP A 73 16.64 0.08 -4.00
N GLU A 74 15.53 0.77 -3.76
CA GLU A 74 15.22 1.40 -2.49
C GLU A 74 13.72 1.49 -2.21
N LEU A 75 13.39 1.64 -0.93
CA LEU A 75 12.10 2.11 -0.44
C LEU A 75 12.33 3.18 0.62
N VAL A 76 11.91 4.41 0.33
CA VAL A 76 11.68 5.44 1.35
C VAL A 76 10.20 5.35 1.70
N LEU A 77 9.87 4.89 2.91
CA LEU A 77 8.52 4.69 3.39
C LEU A 77 8.15 5.79 4.41
N PRO A 78 7.43 6.85 4.00
CA PRO A 78 7.05 7.91 4.91
C PRO A 78 6.09 7.44 6.01
N LEU A 79 6.28 8.02 7.18
CA LEU A 79 5.44 7.88 8.36
C LEU A 79 4.89 9.26 8.69
N ARG A 80 3.59 9.35 8.93
CA ARG A 80 2.94 10.51 9.55
C ARG A 80 2.56 10.15 10.97
N ILE A 81 3.16 10.82 11.94
CA ILE A 81 3.03 10.49 13.36
C ILE A 81 2.38 11.65 14.09
N THR A 82 1.20 11.45 14.65
CA THR A 82 0.57 12.44 15.54
C THR A 82 1.18 12.28 16.95
N PRO A 83 1.90 13.27 17.49
CA PRO A 83 2.51 13.16 18.82
C PRO A 83 1.46 13.14 19.93
N ARG A 84 1.80 12.61 21.11
CA ARG A 84 0.93 12.71 22.29
C ARG A 84 1.10 14.03 23.04
N GLY A 85 2.24 14.68 22.88
CA GLY A 85 2.58 15.97 23.47
C GLY A 85 3.81 16.58 22.81
N ASP A 86 4.28 17.68 23.40
CA ASP A 86 5.41 18.43 22.89
C ASP A 86 6.75 17.67 22.98
N GLY A 87 7.73 18.14 22.22
CA GLY A 87 9.09 17.60 22.25
C GLY A 87 9.36 16.48 21.24
N GLN A 88 10.40 15.70 21.52
CA GLN A 88 10.86 14.63 20.64
C GLN A 88 9.98 13.38 20.74
N ILE A 89 10.02 12.56 19.69
CA ILE A 89 9.38 11.24 19.67
C ILE A 89 10.49 10.20 19.74
N ALA A 90 10.39 9.24 20.67
CA ALA A 90 11.21 8.04 20.62
C ALA A 90 10.45 6.99 19.79
N LEU A 91 10.82 6.84 18.52
CA LEU A 91 10.19 5.90 17.61
C LEU A 91 10.92 4.56 17.72
N LYS A 92 10.20 3.53 18.20
CA LYS A 92 10.67 2.15 18.19
C LYS A 92 9.72 1.29 17.38
N THR A 93 10.27 0.47 16.50
CA THR A 93 9.48 -0.54 15.81
C THR A 93 10.22 -1.82 15.54
N GLU A 94 9.50 -2.92 15.67
CA GLU A 94 9.84 -4.18 15.01
C GLU A 94 9.04 -4.26 13.70
N MET A 95 9.76 -4.15 12.58
CA MET A 95 9.20 -4.27 11.24
C MET A 95 9.50 -5.66 10.71
N GLN A 96 8.48 -6.45 10.41
CA GLN A 96 8.63 -7.70 9.67
C GLN A 96 8.32 -7.43 8.20
N LEU A 97 9.07 -8.04 7.28
CA LEU A 97 8.91 -7.83 5.84
C LEU A 97 9.46 -9.01 5.05
N GLY A 98 9.00 -9.19 3.81
CA GLY A 98 9.68 -10.08 2.87
C GLY A 98 10.79 -9.35 2.10
N LEU A 99 11.88 -10.07 1.88
CA LEU A 99 12.94 -9.71 0.94
C LEU A 99 13.03 -10.82 -0.12
N CYS A 100 12.96 -10.46 -1.39
CA CYS A 100 12.96 -11.43 -2.49
C CYS A 100 14.02 -11.11 -3.54
N LYS A 101 14.76 -12.14 -3.95
CA LYS A 101 15.65 -12.13 -5.13
C LYS A 101 15.29 -13.30 -6.03
N ASP A 102 15.81 -14.48 -5.69
CA ASP A 102 15.46 -15.76 -6.34
C ASP A 102 14.43 -16.53 -5.51
N ILE A 103 14.51 -16.38 -4.19
CA ILE A 103 13.59 -16.90 -3.19
C ILE A 103 13.20 -15.75 -2.27
N CYS A 104 11.98 -15.77 -1.76
CA CYS A 104 11.46 -14.75 -0.87
C CYS A 104 11.54 -15.23 0.58
N LEU A 105 12.24 -14.47 1.42
CA LEU A 105 12.49 -14.81 2.81
C LEU A 105 11.90 -13.73 3.74
N PRO A 106 11.26 -14.11 4.86
CA PRO A 106 10.88 -13.17 5.89
C PRO A 106 12.13 -12.62 6.59
N HIS A 107 12.07 -11.35 6.97
CA HIS A 107 13.12 -10.64 7.69
C HIS A 107 12.51 -9.72 8.75
N THR A 108 13.23 -9.51 9.84
CA THR A 108 12.82 -8.63 10.93
C THR A 108 13.86 -7.54 11.12
N LEU A 109 13.41 -6.28 11.08
CA LEU A 109 14.22 -5.10 11.33
C LEU A 109 13.77 -4.46 12.64
N LYS A 110 14.73 -4.14 13.51
CA LYS A 110 14.50 -3.36 14.72
C LYS A 110 14.99 -1.94 14.51
N ILE A 111 14.09 -0.98 14.60
CA ILE A 111 14.40 0.44 14.50
C ILE A 111 14.22 1.06 15.88
N ASP A 112 15.22 1.81 16.31
CA ASP A 112 15.19 2.68 17.49
C ASP A 112 15.75 4.03 17.08
N ALA A 113 14.91 5.07 17.09
CA ALA A 113 15.26 6.38 16.60
C ALA A 113 14.60 7.49 17.42
N THR A 114 15.34 8.57 17.67
CA THR A 114 14.79 9.80 18.23
C THR A 114 14.46 10.78 17.10
N LEU A 115 13.20 11.20 17.03
CA LEU A 115 12.72 12.19 16.07
C LEU A 115 12.61 13.55 16.77
N PRO A 116 13.48 14.53 16.44
CA PRO A 116 13.45 15.84 17.07
C PRO A 116 12.18 16.62 16.68
N ALA A 117 11.69 17.49 17.57
CA ALA A 117 10.54 18.36 17.26
C ALA A 117 10.86 19.39 16.15
N GLY A 118 12.13 19.74 15.98
CA GLY A 118 12.62 20.55 14.86
C GLY A 118 13.09 19.68 13.70
N GLY A 119 13.42 20.32 12.59
CA GLY A 119 13.91 19.63 11.39
C GLY A 119 13.64 20.49 10.16
N LYS A 120 14.28 20.14 9.04
CA LYS A 120 13.97 20.73 7.75
C LYS A 120 13.37 19.65 6.85
N PRO A 121 12.50 20.02 5.90
CA PRO A 121 12.01 19.08 4.89
C PRO A 121 13.15 18.31 4.24
N ASP A 122 13.10 16.97 4.33
CA ASP A 122 14.05 16.10 3.64
C ASP A 122 13.50 15.83 2.23
N PRO A 123 14.27 16.14 1.17
CA PRO A 123 13.78 16.00 -0.21
C PRO A 123 13.43 14.55 -0.58
N ARG A 124 14.06 13.55 0.05
CA ARG A 124 13.74 12.13 -0.21
C ARG A 124 12.38 11.76 0.34
N ILE A 125 12.05 12.24 1.55
CA ILE A 125 10.73 12.01 2.15
C ILE A 125 9.65 12.75 1.36
N ALA A 126 9.92 14.00 0.96
CA ALA A 126 9.00 14.78 0.15
C ALA A 126 8.72 14.11 -1.22
N ALA A 127 9.76 13.61 -1.89
CA ALA A 127 9.62 12.88 -3.15
C ALA A 127 8.81 11.58 -2.97
N ALA A 128 9.08 10.82 -1.90
CA ALA A 128 8.34 9.59 -1.61
C ALA A 128 6.85 9.87 -1.34
N MET A 129 6.53 10.91 -0.57
CA MET A 129 5.15 11.34 -0.35
C MET A 129 4.47 11.81 -1.65
N ALA A 130 5.17 12.56 -2.50
CA ALA A 130 4.65 13.03 -3.78
C ALA A 130 4.44 11.88 -4.80
N SER A 131 5.12 10.75 -4.61
CA SER A 131 4.97 9.55 -5.44
C SER A 131 3.81 8.64 -5.01
N ALA A 132 3.06 9.00 -3.96
CA ALA A 132 1.88 8.25 -3.55
C ALA A 132 0.85 8.20 -4.70
N PRO A 133 0.02 7.14 -4.79
CA PRO A 133 -1.08 7.10 -5.73
C PRO A 133 -2.00 8.31 -5.56
N PHE A 134 -2.53 8.84 -6.67
CA PHE A 134 -3.53 9.89 -6.66
C PHE A 134 -4.84 9.42 -6.04
N SER A 135 -5.51 10.32 -5.36
CA SER A 135 -6.90 10.14 -4.95
C SER A 135 -7.85 10.08 -6.15
N GLU A 136 -9.09 9.67 -5.90
CA GLU A 136 -10.16 9.64 -6.89
C GLU A 136 -10.38 11.02 -7.54
N ALA A 137 -10.33 12.07 -6.74
CA ALA A 137 -10.52 13.44 -7.21
C ALA A 137 -9.38 13.90 -8.12
N GLU A 138 -8.13 13.68 -7.71
CA GLU A 138 -6.93 14.02 -8.50
C GLU A 138 -6.89 13.27 -9.83
N ALA A 139 -7.32 12.01 -9.84
CA ALA A 139 -7.37 11.17 -11.03
C ALA A 139 -8.66 11.34 -11.87
N SER A 140 -9.59 12.20 -11.44
CA SER A 140 -10.89 12.40 -12.10
C SER A 140 -11.70 11.10 -12.27
N VAL A 141 -11.71 10.25 -11.23
CA VAL A 141 -12.60 9.08 -11.15
C VAL A 141 -14.04 9.58 -11.02
N ARG A 142 -14.90 9.17 -11.93
CA ARG A 142 -16.30 9.61 -12.01
C ARG A 142 -17.26 8.69 -11.28
N GLY A 143 -16.91 7.41 -11.11
CA GLY A 143 -17.72 6.44 -10.40
C GLY A 143 -17.10 5.05 -10.38
N VAL A 144 -17.49 4.26 -9.38
CA VAL A 144 -16.99 2.90 -9.19
C VAL A 144 -18.17 1.99 -8.86
N ARG A 145 -18.49 1.06 -9.76
CA ARG A 145 -19.55 0.06 -9.55
C ARG A 145 -18.94 -1.30 -9.25
N CYS A 146 -19.38 -1.93 -8.18
CA CYS A 146 -18.96 -3.27 -7.79
C CYS A 146 -20.13 -4.26 -7.85
N THR A 147 -19.98 -5.27 -8.70
CA THR A 147 -20.85 -6.45 -8.69
C THR A 147 -20.17 -7.58 -7.96
N VAL A 148 -20.91 -8.22 -7.04
CA VAL A 148 -20.43 -9.36 -6.25
C VAL A 148 -21.31 -10.56 -6.54
N SER A 149 -20.71 -11.69 -6.87
CA SER A 149 -21.41 -12.94 -7.13
C SER A 149 -20.74 -14.12 -6.42
N PRO A 150 -21.48 -15.20 -6.07
CA PRO A 150 -20.89 -16.40 -5.51
C PRO A 150 -19.82 -17.02 -6.43
N ALA A 151 -18.74 -17.57 -5.84
CA ALA A 151 -17.75 -18.38 -6.55
C ALA A 151 -17.61 -19.75 -5.87
N LYS A 152 -16.97 -20.72 -6.55
CA LYS A 152 -16.73 -22.07 -5.98
C LYS A 152 -16.03 -22.02 -4.61
N ARG A 153 -15.15 -21.03 -4.40
CA ARG A 153 -14.55 -20.67 -3.11
C ARG A 153 -14.57 -19.15 -2.99
N GLY A 154 -15.25 -18.63 -1.97
CA GLY A 154 -15.36 -17.20 -1.72
C GLY A 154 -16.32 -16.47 -2.66
N LEU A 155 -15.99 -15.21 -2.98
CA LEU A 155 -16.82 -14.30 -3.78
C LEU A 155 -16.06 -13.86 -5.02
N LYS A 156 -16.72 -13.78 -6.18
CA LYS A 156 -16.20 -13.04 -7.34
C LYS A 156 -16.59 -11.57 -7.18
N LEU A 157 -15.62 -10.68 -7.31
CA LEU A 157 -15.79 -9.24 -7.38
C LEU A 157 -15.48 -8.79 -8.80
N ARG A 158 -16.40 -8.05 -9.42
CA ARG A 158 -16.14 -7.27 -10.64
C ARG A 158 -16.32 -5.79 -10.29
N ALA A 159 -15.27 -5.01 -10.49
CA ALA A 159 -15.30 -3.56 -10.31
C ALA A 159 -15.15 -2.86 -11.67
N GLU A 160 -16.03 -1.88 -11.90
CA GLU A 160 -16.08 -1.02 -13.09
C GLU A 160 -15.77 0.40 -12.65
N ILE A 161 -14.64 0.92 -13.09
CA ILE A 161 -14.11 2.20 -12.66
C ILE A 161 -14.15 3.15 -13.85
N ASP A 162 -15.05 4.14 -13.79
CA ASP A 162 -15.13 5.18 -14.80
C ASP A 162 -14.04 6.22 -14.53
N MET A 163 -12.91 6.10 -15.23
CA MET A 163 -11.74 6.95 -15.02
C MET A 163 -10.89 7.13 -16.29
N PRO A 164 -10.22 8.28 -16.45
CA PRO A 164 -9.18 8.44 -17.48
C PRO A 164 -8.11 7.36 -17.43
N GLY A 165 -7.33 7.26 -18.51
CA GLY A 165 -6.14 6.41 -18.57
C GLY A 165 -5.09 6.81 -17.52
N ALA A 166 -4.68 5.87 -16.67
CA ALA A 166 -3.46 5.93 -15.88
C ALA A 166 -2.19 5.67 -16.74
N GLY A 167 -2.41 5.27 -17.98
CA GLY A 167 -1.43 5.24 -19.07
C GLY A 167 -0.74 3.88 -19.23
N GLY A 168 -0.49 3.48 -20.48
CA GLY A 168 0.11 2.18 -20.79
C GLY A 168 -0.78 1.01 -20.38
N ARG A 169 -0.15 -0.11 -19.98
CA ARG A 169 -0.84 -1.25 -19.36
C ARG A 169 -1.15 -0.89 -17.90
N GLU A 170 -2.38 -1.19 -17.51
CA GLU A 170 -2.87 -0.93 -16.15
C GLU A 170 -3.12 -2.24 -15.43
N GLU A 171 -2.75 -2.27 -14.16
CA GLU A 171 -2.87 -3.42 -13.27
C GLU A 171 -3.63 -2.98 -12.02
N ALA A 172 -4.62 -3.75 -11.56
CA ALA A 172 -5.32 -3.45 -10.32
C ALA A 172 -4.76 -4.25 -9.14
N VAL A 173 -4.86 -3.66 -7.95
CA VAL A 173 -4.73 -4.36 -6.66
C VAL A 173 -5.99 -4.11 -5.87
N VAL A 174 -6.59 -5.19 -5.33
CA VAL A 174 -7.82 -5.11 -4.54
C VAL A 174 -7.52 -5.51 -3.11
N GLU A 175 -7.87 -4.65 -2.17
CA GLU A 175 -7.80 -4.91 -0.73
C GLU A 175 -9.24 -4.96 -0.20
N SER A 176 -9.59 -6.02 0.54
CA SER A 176 -10.96 -6.26 1.03
C SER A 176 -11.38 -5.33 2.19
N GLY A 177 -10.41 -4.59 2.76
CA GLY A 177 -10.57 -3.89 4.02
C GLY A 177 -10.62 -4.80 5.25
N GLN A 178 -10.50 -6.11 5.09
CA GLN A 178 -10.53 -7.11 6.14
C GLN A 178 -9.21 -7.93 6.15
N PRO A 179 -8.47 -7.96 7.27
CA PRO A 179 -7.17 -8.65 7.33
C PRO A 179 -7.22 -10.15 6.98
N THR A 180 -8.37 -10.81 7.20
CA THR A 180 -8.53 -12.25 6.97
C THR A 180 -9.11 -12.60 5.59
N VAL A 181 -9.43 -11.60 4.77
CA VAL A 181 -9.98 -11.79 3.41
C VAL A 181 -8.98 -11.24 2.40
N TRP A 182 -8.42 -12.12 1.60
CA TRP A 182 -7.45 -11.75 0.56
C TRP A 182 -8.11 -11.77 -0.82
N ALA A 183 -7.65 -10.89 -1.69
CA ALA A 183 -8.00 -10.90 -3.10
C ALA A 183 -6.93 -11.66 -3.88
N ALA A 184 -7.35 -12.59 -4.73
CA ALA A 184 -6.47 -13.18 -5.72
C ALA A 184 -6.00 -12.13 -6.73
N GLU A 185 -4.98 -12.48 -7.50
CA GLU A 185 -4.53 -11.67 -8.62
C GLU A 185 -5.69 -11.24 -9.54
N PRO A 186 -5.95 -9.91 -9.68
CA PRO A 186 -7.05 -9.44 -10.52
C PRO A 186 -6.72 -9.48 -12.00
N GLU A 187 -7.69 -9.87 -12.83
CA GLU A 187 -7.64 -9.63 -14.27
C GLU A 187 -8.14 -8.21 -14.54
N THR A 188 -7.39 -7.42 -15.31
CA THR A 188 -7.69 -6.00 -15.55
C THR A 188 -7.64 -5.68 -17.04
N HIS A 189 -8.67 -5.01 -17.55
CA HIS A 189 -8.74 -4.55 -18.95
C HIS A 189 -9.59 -3.29 -19.08
N ARG A 190 -9.53 -2.62 -20.23
CA ARG A 190 -10.37 -1.45 -20.54
C ARG A 190 -11.52 -1.80 -21.47
N GLU A 191 -12.67 -1.22 -21.18
CA GLU A 191 -13.85 -1.17 -22.05
C GLU A 191 -14.20 0.30 -22.31
N GLY A 192 -13.62 0.88 -23.37
CA GLY A 192 -13.75 2.31 -23.64
C GLY A 192 -13.11 3.16 -22.53
N GLY A 193 -13.93 4.03 -21.91
CA GLY A 193 -13.52 4.89 -20.79
C GLY A 193 -13.46 4.21 -19.42
N THR A 194 -13.92 2.96 -19.33
CA THR A 194 -14.04 2.22 -18.06
C THR A 194 -12.91 1.23 -17.92
N LEU A 195 -12.25 1.24 -16.75
CA LEU A 195 -11.36 0.16 -16.34
C LEU A 195 -12.20 -0.92 -15.64
N VAL A 196 -12.09 -2.15 -16.11
CA VAL A 196 -12.74 -3.31 -15.53
C VAL A 196 -11.68 -4.14 -14.83
N THR A 197 -11.94 -4.50 -13.57
CA THR A 197 -11.11 -5.46 -12.85
C THR A 197 -11.96 -6.55 -12.21
N GLU A 198 -11.53 -7.80 -12.36
CA GLU A 198 -12.20 -8.97 -11.80
C GLU A 198 -11.24 -9.76 -10.90
N THR A 199 -11.69 -10.10 -9.70
CA THR A 199 -10.90 -10.94 -8.77
C THR A 199 -11.81 -11.86 -7.96
N LYS A 200 -11.19 -12.82 -7.27
CA LYS A 200 -11.84 -13.67 -6.25
C LYS A 200 -11.36 -13.24 -4.86
N LEU A 201 -12.31 -13.00 -3.98
CA LEU A 201 -12.08 -12.73 -2.57
C LEU A 201 -12.27 -14.02 -1.78
N MET A 202 -11.32 -14.36 -0.92
CA MET A 202 -11.34 -15.60 -0.13
C MET A 202 -10.91 -15.34 1.31
N HIS A 203 -11.57 -16.00 2.26
CA HIS A 203 -11.10 -16.03 3.64
C HIS A 203 -9.87 -16.93 3.76
N MET A 204 -8.84 -16.52 4.52
CA MET A 204 -7.59 -17.28 4.69
C MET A 204 -7.84 -18.72 5.19
N ASP A 205 -8.71 -18.88 6.19
CA ASP A 205 -9.13 -20.19 6.71
C ASP A 205 -10.28 -20.88 5.95
N GLY A 206 -10.74 -20.33 4.82
CA GLY A 206 -11.90 -20.86 4.08
C GLY A 206 -13.26 -20.69 4.76
N LYS A 207 -13.35 -19.87 5.82
CA LYS A 207 -14.60 -19.59 6.54
C LYS A 207 -15.54 -18.67 5.74
N PRO A 208 -16.86 -18.74 5.98
CA PRO A 208 -17.80 -17.74 5.46
C PRO A 208 -17.43 -16.33 5.93
N PHE A 209 -17.68 -15.34 5.08
CA PHE A 209 -17.45 -13.93 5.38
C PHE A 209 -18.45 -13.06 4.64
N MET A 210 -18.65 -11.84 5.13
CA MET A 210 -19.43 -10.80 4.46
C MET A 210 -18.48 -9.75 3.90
N LEU A 211 -18.82 -9.21 2.73
CA LEU A 211 -18.05 -8.13 2.12
C LEU A 211 -18.72 -6.78 2.40
N ASP A 212 -18.01 -5.89 3.06
CA ASP A 212 -18.36 -4.48 3.16
C ASP A 212 -17.71 -3.73 2.01
N ARG A 213 -18.50 -3.35 1.00
CA ARG A 213 -18.00 -2.66 -0.19
C ARG A 213 -17.48 -1.25 0.10
N SER A 214 -17.92 -0.63 1.19
CA SER A 214 -17.41 0.69 1.60
C SER A 214 -15.97 0.64 2.12
N ARG A 215 -15.49 -0.56 2.49
CA ARG A 215 -14.13 -0.80 2.96
C ARG A 215 -13.21 -1.41 1.91
N LEU A 216 -13.73 -1.69 0.71
CA LEU A 216 -12.87 -2.08 -0.41
C LEU A 216 -11.89 -0.96 -0.72
N ARG A 217 -10.68 -1.34 -1.11
CA ARG A 217 -9.72 -0.39 -1.66
C ARG A 217 -9.18 -0.98 -2.96
N ILE A 218 -9.25 -0.19 -4.02
CA ILE A 218 -8.78 -0.59 -5.35
C ILE A 218 -7.67 0.39 -5.74
N THR A 219 -6.46 -0.12 -5.94
CA THR A 219 -5.38 0.68 -6.48
C THR A 219 -5.11 0.30 -7.93
N VAL A 220 -5.24 1.26 -8.84
CA VAL A 220 -4.90 1.12 -10.26
C VAL A 220 -3.46 1.58 -10.46
N LEU A 221 -2.61 0.71 -10.98
CA LEU A 221 -1.20 0.95 -11.25
C LEU A 221 -1.01 1.08 -12.77
N GLY A 222 -0.82 2.32 -13.25
CA GLY A 222 -0.49 2.62 -14.64
C GLY A 222 0.97 3.02 -14.83
N LYS A 223 1.36 3.23 -16.10
CA LYS A 223 2.71 3.70 -16.47
C LYS A 223 2.95 5.17 -16.09
N SER A 224 1.90 6.00 -16.12
CA SER A 224 2.06 7.45 -15.90
C SER A 224 1.82 7.84 -14.44
N HIS A 225 0.82 7.21 -13.80
CA HIS A 225 0.50 7.41 -12.39
C HIS A 225 -0.24 6.20 -11.83
N ALA A 226 -0.39 6.16 -10.51
CA ALA A 226 -1.29 5.25 -9.83
C ALA A 226 -2.48 6.00 -9.25
N VAL A 227 -3.59 5.30 -9.05
CA VAL A 227 -4.82 5.85 -8.47
C VAL A 227 -5.27 4.95 -7.35
N ASP A 228 -5.59 5.53 -6.21
CA ASP A 228 -6.11 4.82 -5.05
C ASP A 228 -7.57 5.20 -4.82
N ILE A 229 -8.42 4.18 -4.78
CA ILE A 229 -9.87 4.30 -4.77
C ILE A 229 -10.38 3.60 -3.52
N GLN A 230 -11.18 4.31 -2.73
CA GLN A 230 -11.80 3.83 -1.50
C GLN A 230 -13.29 3.59 -1.71
N GLY A 231 -13.69 2.36 -1.40
CA GLY A 231 -15.05 1.88 -1.53
C GLY A 231 -15.49 1.68 -2.98
N CYS A 232 -16.70 1.16 -3.12
CA CYS A 232 -17.43 1.16 -4.38
C CYS A 232 -18.93 0.95 -4.17
N ASP A 233 -19.70 1.42 -5.15
CA ASP A 233 -21.15 1.35 -5.14
C ASP A 233 -21.67 -0.02 -5.59
N SER A 234 -22.96 -0.25 -5.40
CA SER A 234 -23.71 -1.39 -5.96
C SER A 234 -24.30 -1.09 -7.33
#